data_AF-A0A441UL85-F1
#
_entry.id   AF-A0A441UL85-F1
#
_cell.length_a   1.000
_cell.length_b   1.000
_cell.length_c   1.000
_cell.angle_alpha   90.00
_cell.angle_beta   90.00
_cell.angle_gamma   90.00
#
_symmetry.space_group_name_H-M   'P 1'
#
loop_
_entity.id
_entity.type
_entity.pdbx_description
1 polymer ?
#
loop_
_entity_poly.entity_id
_entity_poly.type
_entity_poly.pdbx_seq_one_letter_code
_entity_poly.pdbx_strand_id
1 'polypeptide(L)' 'RRLCRAKGLTPEWQPLLRDLDRLQEATIEKDGRIVTTRTHVTGQVGNVFKAAGIALPHNFDEQLA' A
#
# COMPACT_ATOMS: atom_id res chain seq x y z
N ARG A 1 -11.74 -16.00 -11.31
CA ARG A 1 -10.53 -16.70 -10.80
C ARG A 1 -10.07 -16.00 -9.53
N ARG A 2 -9.54 -16.72 -8.51
CA ARG A 2 -8.95 -16.08 -7.31
C ARG A 2 -7.55 -15.53 -7.67
N LEU A 3 -7.37 -14.20 -7.65
CA LEU A 3 -6.17 -13.51 -8.17
C LEU A 3 -4.88 -13.92 -7.43
N CYS A 4 -4.90 -13.93 -6.09
CA CYS A 4 -3.77 -14.37 -5.27
C CYS A 4 -3.36 -15.81 -5.59
N ARG A 5 -4.33 -16.74 -5.67
CA ARG A 5 -4.05 -18.15 -5.97
C ARG A 5 -3.46 -18.35 -7.37
N ALA A 6 -3.87 -17.55 -8.34
CA ALA A 6 -3.30 -17.57 -9.69
C ALA A 6 -1.82 -17.12 -9.72
N LYS A 7 -1.34 -16.49 -8.65
CA LYS A 7 0.05 -16.07 -8.44
C LYS A 7 0.77 -16.91 -7.36
N GLY A 8 0.21 -18.04 -6.94
CA GLY A 8 0.80 -18.91 -5.92
C GLY A 8 0.73 -18.35 -4.50
N LEU A 9 -0.11 -17.33 -4.25
CA LEU A 9 -0.28 -16.72 -2.93
C LEU A 9 -1.55 -17.25 -2.25
N THR A 10 -1.39 -17.67 -1.00
CA THR A 10 -2.47 -18.02 -0.06
C THR A 10 -2.33 -17.17 1.19
N PRO A 11 -2.76 -15.89 1.13
CA PRO A 11 -2.67 -15.00 2.28
C PRO A 11 -3.59 -15.45 3.41
N GLU A 12 -3.15 -15.24 4.63
CA GLU A 12 -3.92 -15.49 5.85
C GLU A 12 -4.78 -14.26 6.14
N TRP A 13 -6.08 -14.46 6.39
CA TRP A 13 -7.04 -13.36 6.44
C TRP A 13 -6.73 -12.34 7.55
N GLN A 14 -6.49 -12.82 8.77
CA GLN A 14 -6.22 -11.92 9.90
C GLN A 14 -4.89 -11.15 9.78
N PRO A 15 -3.76 -11.78 9.40
CA PRO A 15 -2.54 -11.04 9.08
C PRO A 15 -2.74 -10.01 7.97
N LEU A 16 -3.42 -10.38 6.87
CA LEU A 16 -3.67 -9.46 5.77
C LEU A 16 -4.50 -8.24 6.21
N LEU A 17 -5.54 -8.44 7.03
CA LEU A 17 -6.32 -7.33 7.58
C LEU A 17 -5.47 -6.38 8.44
N ARG A 18 -4.55 -6.91 9.26
CA ARG A 18 -3.62 -6.08 10.04
C ARG A 18 -2.63 -5.32 9.17
N ASP A 19 -2.13 -5.95 8.12
CA ASP A 19 -1.22 -5.29 7.18
C ASP A 19 -1.92 -4.19 6.37
N LEU A 20 -3.21 -4.39 6.03
CA LEU A 20 -4.06 -3.39 5.40
C LEU A 20 -4.34 -2.20 6.32
N ASP A 21 -4.69 -2.46 7.59
CA ASP A 21 -4.95 -1.41 8.59
C ASP A 21 -3.73 -0.51 8.84
N ARG A 22 -2.53 -1.12 8.81
CA ARG A 22 -1.25 -0.41 8.91
C ARG A 22 -0.89 0.38 7.66
N LEU A 23 -1.37 -0.03 6.47
CA LEU A 23 -1.10 0.67 5.23
C LEU A 23 -1.96 1.94 5.16
N GLN A 24 -1.33 3.08 5.41
CA GLN A 24 -1.99 4.38 5.43
C GLN A 24 -1.24 5.35 4.54
N GLU A 25 -1.98 6.28 3.94
CA GLU A 25 -1.46 7.41 3.18
C GLU A 25 -1.74 8.70 3.95
N ALA A 26 -0.79 9.62 3.90
CA ALA A 26 -0.92 10.94 4.50
C ALA A 26 -0.36 12.00 3.54
N THR A 27 -1.06 13.12 3.46
CA THR A 27 -0.60 14.32 2.76
C THR A 27 -0.20 15.37 3.78
N ILE A 28 1.00 15.91 3.64
CA ILE A 28 1.62 16.89 4.51
C ILE A 28 1.84 18.17 3.71
N GLU A 29 1.23 19.26 4.14
CA GLU A 29 1.53 20.60 3.62
C GLU A 29 2.55 21.30 4.50
N LYS A 30 3.64 21.78 3.89
CA LYS A 30 4.67 22.55 4.60
C LYS A 30 5.40 23.49 3.64
N ASP A 31 5.52 24.77 4.02
CA ASP A 31 6.30 25.78 3.30
C ASP A 31 5.96 25.87 1.80
N GLY A 32 4.67 25.79 1.45
CA GLY A 32 4.19 25.82 0.05
C GLY A 32 4.49 24.53 -0.74
N ARG A 33 4.80 23.44 -0.05
CA ARG A 33 5.00 22.10 -0.64
C ARG A 33 3.95 21.15 -0.10
N ILE A 34 3.44 20.31 -1.00
CA ILE A 34 2.53 19.21 -0.71
C ILE A 34 3.32 17.92 -0.86
N VAL A 35 3.46 17.18 0.24
CA VAL A 35 4.13 15.89 0.26
C VAL A 35 3.11 14.82 0.55
N THR A 36 2.90 13.89 -0.37
CA THR A 36 2.09 12.69 -0.13
C THR A 36 3.00 11.50 0.11
N THR A 37 2.79 10.82 1.23
CA THR A 37 3.58 9.67 1.63
C THR A 37 2.69 8.59 2.23
N ARG A 38 3.27 7.41 2.44
CA ARG A 38 2.57 6.29 3.05
C ARG A 38 3.43 5.61 4.10
N THR A 39 2.76 4.85 4.97
CA THR A 39 3.44 3.93 5.87
C THR A 39 4.21 2.87 5.10
N HIS A 40 5.29 2.39 5.72
CA HIS A 40 6.11 1.35 5.12
C HIS A 40 5.30 0.05 4.93
N VAL A 41 5.36 -0.50 3.72
CA VAL A 41 4.65 -1.73 3.36
C VAL A 41 5.31 -2.92 4.09
N THR A 42 4.52 -3.64 4.89
CA THR A 42 4.98 -4.80 5.66
C THR A 42 4.06 -6.00 5.46
N GLY A 43 4.58 -7.20 5.75
CA GLY A 43 3.78 -8.43 5.69
C GLY A 43 3.32 -8.81 4.28
N GLN A 44 2.06 -9.22 4.16
CA GLN A 44 1.51 -9.84 2.95
C GLN A 44 0.91 -8.83 1.96
N VAL A 45 0.60 -7.59 2.41
CA VAL A 45 -0.20 -6.62 1.64
C VAL A 45 0.43 -6.23 0.31
N GLY A 46 1.75 -6.03 0.24
CA GLY A 46 2.43 -5.67 -1.01
C GLY A 46 2.32 -6.76 -2.09
N ASN A 47 2.46 -8.03 -1.70
CA ASN A 47 2.32 -9.17 -2.62
C ASN A 47 0.87 -9.38 -3.05
N VAL A 48 -0.09 -9.14 -2.14
CA VAL A 48 -1.53 -9.21 -2.45
C VAL A 48 -1.93 -8.11 -3.45
N PHE A 49 -1.47 -6.87 -3.26
CA PHE A 49 -1.71 -5.76 -4.19
C PHE A 49 -1.15 -6.09 -5.58
N LYS A 50 0.11 -6.55 -5.64
CA LYS A 50 0.74 -6.99 -6.90
C LYS A 50 -0.03 -8.11 -7.58
N ALA A 51 -0.49 -9.11 -6.83
CA ALA A 51 -1.26 -10.23 -7.39
C ALA A 51 -2.66 -9.81 -7.86
N ALA A 52 -3.26 -8.81 -7.21
CA ALA A 52 -4.52 -8.21 -7.60
C ALA A 52 -4.39 -7.20 -8.76
N GLY A 53 -3.16 -6.80 -9.13
CA GLY A 53 -2.92 -5.75 -10.13
C GLY A 53 -3.23 -4.34 -9.62
N ILE A 54 -3.21 -4.14 -8.30
CA ILE A 54 -3.48 -2.86 -7.64
C ILE A 54 -2.16 -2.13 -7.43
N ALA A 55 -2.08 -0.91 -7.93
CA ALA A 55 -0.94 -0.04 -7.67
C ALA A 55 -0.91 0.34 -6.20
N LEU A 56 0.28 0.25 -5.64
CA LEU A 56 0.59 0.69 -4.30
C LEU A 56 0.73 2.22 -4.34
N PRO A 57 0.20 2.98 -3.36
CA PRO A 57 0.41 4.43 -3.32
C PRO A 57 1.89 4.82 -3.36
N HIS A 58 2.23 6.04 -3.76
CA HIS A 58 3.64 6.41 -3.84
C HIS A 58 4.29 6.38 -2.45
N ASN A 59 5.54 5.88 -2.36
CA ASN A 59 6.28 5.93 -1.10
C ASN A 59 6.46 7.38 -0.63
N PHE A 60 6.73 8.26 -1.59
CA PHE A 60 6.94 9.67 -1.42
C PHE A 60 6.67 10.34 -2.77
N ASP A 61 5.83 11.37 -2.75
CA ASP A 61 5.55 12.28 -3.86
C ASP A 61 5.57 13.71 -3.31
N GLU A 62 6.26 14.63 -3.97
CA GLU A 62 6.41 16.03 -3.54
C GLU A 62 6.05 16.97 -4.69
N GLN A 63 5.18 17.93 -4.41
CA GLN A 63 4.69 18.91 -5.36
C GLN A 63 4.77 20.30 -4.73
N LEU A 64 4.95 21.32 -5.56
CA LEU A 64 4.74 22.72 -5.14
C LEU A 64 3.22 22.98 -5.13
N ALA A 65 2.74 23.63 -4.08
CA ALA A 65 1.33 24.03 -3.93
C ALA A 65 0.94 25.13 -4.94
#